data_AF-A0A934Q8B3-F1
#
_entry.id   AF-A0A934Q8B3-F1
#
_cell.length_a   1.000
_cell.length_b   1.000
_cell.length_c   1.000
_cell.angle_alpha   90.00
_cell.angle_beta   90.00
_cell.angle_gamma   90.00
#
_symmetry.space_group_name_H-M   'P 1'
#
loop_
_entity.id
_entity.type
_entity.pdbx_description
1 polymer ?
#
loop_
_entity_poly.entity_id
_entity_poly.type
_entity_poly.pdbx_seq_one_letter_code
_entity_poly.pdbx_strand_id
1 'polypeptide(L)'
;MESTPDTFSDAGDADAVRPLRDGDATAPADPAADPAQTEWDRTEALDSAAAENDPDPSIGDDPVGTPGGDPEIPAEDLPDSELQPESQGEDPLVAELGEEGEGDLAPEDL
;
A
#
# COMPACT_ATOMS: atom_id res chain seq x y z
N MET A 1 34.62 -12.83 24.95
CA MET A 1 33.58 -12.51 23.96
C MET A 1 34.12 -13.02 22.64
N GLU A 2 33.57 -14.13 22.15
CA GLU A 2 33.99 -14.77 20.91
C GLU A 2 33.16 -14.15 19.79
N SER A 3 33.80 -13.49 18.82
CA SER A 3 33.11 -12.93 17.64
C SER A 3 32.67 -14.07 16.75
N THR A 4 31.39 -14.08 16.37
CA THR A 4 30.88 -14.93 15.30
C THR A 4 31.55 -14.58 13.97
N PRO A 5 31.97 -15.55 13.13
CA PRO A 5 32.53 -15.26 11.83
C PRO A 5 31.45 -14.71 10.89
N ASP A 6 31.69 -13.51 10.40
CA ASP A 6 30.93 -12.87 9.33
C ASP A 6 31.29 -13.58 8.01
N THR A 7 30.49 -14.58 7.66
CA THR A 7 30.63 -15.31 6.40
C THR A 7 29.25 -15.40 5.77
N PHE A 8 28.80 -14.27 5.21
CA PHE A 8 27.84 -14.34 4.11
C PHE A 8 28.57 -15.00 2.95
N SER A 9 28.14 -16.22 2.62
CA SER A 9 28.65 -16.95 1.47
C SER A 9 28.42 -16.10 0.22
N ASP A 10 29.50 -15.81 -0.49
CA ASP A 10 29.52 -15.19 -1.81
C ASP A 10 28.42 -15.82 -2.66
N ALA A 11 27.37 -15.03 -2.89
CA ALA A 11 26.19 -15.47 -3.61
C ALA A 11 26.64 -15.83 -5.03
N GLY A 12 26.38 -17.08 -5.44
CA GLY A 12 26.51 -17.47 -6.83
C GLY A 12 25.74 -16.47 -7.70
N ASP A 13 26.35 -16.14 -8.85
CA ASP A 13 25.82 -15.42 -10.00
C ASP A 13 24.32 -15.09 -9.88
N ALA A 14 23.97 -13.84 -9.59
CA ALA A 14 22.58 -13.41 -9.41
C ALA A 14 21.71 -13.68 -10.67
N ASP A 15 22.34 -13.76 -11.84
CA ASP A 15 21.74 -14.17 -13.12
C ASP A 15 21.36 -15.66 -13.17
N ALA A 16 21.86 -16.50 -12.25
CA ALA A 16 21.45 -17.89 -12.10
C ALA A 16 20.19 -18.06 -11.24
N VAL A 17 19.73 -17.01 -10.53
CA VAL A 17 18.54 -17.05 -9.69
C VAL A 17 17.30 -16.85 -10.56
N ARG A 18 16.62 -17.95 -10.87
CA ARG A 18 15.36 -17.93 -11.62
C ARG A 18 14.19 -17.80 -10.63
N PRO A 19 13.09 -17.09 -10.98
CA PRO A 19 11.88 -17.10 -10.15
C PRO A 19 11.40 -18.53 -9.91
N LEU A 20 11.01 -18.83 -8.67
CA LEU A 20 10.38 -20.10 -8.33
C LEU A 20 9.09 -20.24 -9.12
N ARG A 21 8.95 -21.35 -9.82
CA ARG A 21 7.75 -21.72 -10.56
C ARG A 21 6.96 -22.71 -9.73
N ASP A 22 5.66 -22.86 -10.03
CA ASP A 22 4.77 -23.79 -9.32
C ASP A 22 5.29 -25.24 -9.31
N GLY A 23 6.03 -25.64 -10.36
CA GLY A 23 6.65 -26.97 -10.46
C GLY A 23 7.90 -27.18 -9.61
N ASP A 24 8.45 -26.13 -9.00
CA ASP A 24 9.60 -26.21 -8.10
C ASP A 24 9.16 -26.56 -6.66
N ALA A 25 7.86 -26.48 -6.35
CA ALA A 25 7.28 -26.97 -5.09
C ALA A 25 7.13 -28.50 -5.11
N THR A 26 7.47 -29.15 -3.99
CA THR A 26 7.34 -30.61 -3.83
C THR A 26 5.90 -31.07 -3.54
N ALA A 27 5.00 -30.12 -3.30
CA ALA A 27 3.58 -30.35 -3.10
C ALA A 27 2.78 -29.27 -3.86
N PRO A 28 1.76 -29.65 -4.65
CA PRO A 28 0.83 -28.67 -5.19
C PRO A 28 0.00 -28.09 -4.02
N ALA A 29 -0.18 -26.77 -4.02
CA ALA A 29 -1.17 -26.16 -3.14
C ALA A 29 -2.57 -26.48 -3.71
N ASP A 30 -3.45 -27.02 -2.87
CA ASP A 30 -4.87 -27.09 -3.20
C ASP A 30 -5.49 -25.73 -2.84
N PRO A 31 -5.89 -24.90 -3.82
CA PRO A 31 -6.46 -23.59 -3.54
C PRO A 31 -7.75 -23.69 -2.70
N ALA A 32 -8.50 -24.79 -2.81
CA ALA A 32 -9.71 -24.99 -2.01
C ALA A 32 -9.41 -25.30 -0.53
N ALA A 33 -8.17 -25.65 -0.19
CA ALA A 33 -7.72 -25.88 1.18
C ALA A 33 -7.10 -24.62 1.82
N ASP A 34 -6.90 -23.55 1.04
CA ASP A 34 -6.35 -22.29 1.52
C ASP A 34 -7.49 -21.38 2.08
N PRO A 35 -7.47 -21.06 3.39
CA PRO A 35 -8.48 -20.20 3.99
C PRO A 35 -8.48 -18.79 3.41
N ALA A 36 -7.31 -18.27 2.98
CA ALA A 36 -7.22 -16.97 2.34
C ALA A 36 -7.91 -16.99 0.97
N GLN A 37 -7.69 -18.03 0.17
CA GLN A 37 -8.40 -18.20 -1.11
C GLN A 37 -9.91 -18.34 -0.92
N THR A 38 -10.34 -19.07 0.11
CA THR A 38 -11.78 -19.21 0.42
C THR A 38 -12.44 -17.86 0.75
N GLU A 39 -11.72 -16.98 1.45
CA GLU A 39 -12.21 -15.64 1.77
C GLU A 39 -12.26 -14.75 0.53
N TRP A 40 -11.20 -14.78 -0.30
CA TRP A 40 -11.13 -14.02 -1.55
C TRP A 40 -12.21 -14.44 -2.55
N ASP A 41 -12.40 -15.73 -2.79
CA ASP A 41 -13.46 -16.23 -3.68
C ASP A 41 -14.85 -15.77 -3.20
N ARG A 42 -15.07 -15.73 -1.88
CA ARG A 42 -16.33 -15.23 -1.31
C ARG A 42 -16.51 -13.75 -1.57
N THR A 43 -15.48 -12.93 -1.34
CA THR A 43 -15.58 -11.48 -1.53
C THR A 43 -15.75 -11.14 -3.01
N GLU A 44 -14.99 -11.78 -3.90
CA GLU A 44 -15.12 -11.58 -5.36
C GLU A 44 -16.52 -11.95 -5.86
N ALA A 45 -17.10 -13.03 -5.35
CA ALA A 45 -18.47 -13.43 -5.68
C ALA A 45 -19.51 -12.40 -5.18
N LEU A 46 -19.31 -11.83 -3.99
CA LEU A 46 -20.18 -10.78 -3.45
C LEU A 46 -20.06 -9.49 -4.26
N ASP A 47 -18.85 -9.07 -4.59
CA ASP A 47 -18.57 -7.86 -5.38
C ASP A 47 -19.14 -7.99 -6.80
N SER A 48 -18.99 -9.15 -7.42
CA SER A 48 -19.56 -9.44 -8.74
C SER A 48 -21.09 -9.45 -8.71
N ALA A 49 -21.70 -10.04 -7.67
CA ALA A 49 -23.15 -10.03 -7.50
C ALA A 49 -23.70 -8.63 -7.16
N ALA A 50 -22.92 -7.81 -6.46
CA ALA A 50 -23.23 -6.41 -6.20
C ALA A 50 -23.16 -5.60 -7.51
N ALA A 51 -22.14 -5.81 -8.34
CA ALA A 51 -21.98 -5.15 -9.63
C ALA A 51 -23.14 -5.44 -10.63
N GLU A 52 -23.76 -6.62 -10.57
CA GLU A 52 -24.98 -6.92 -11.36
C GLU A 52 -26.22 -6.12 -10.90
N ASN A 53 -26.22 -5.60 -9.67
CA ASN A 53 -27.24 -4.71 -9.11
C ASN A 53 -26.72 -3.26 -9.08
N ASP A 54 -26.25 -2.76 -10.23
CA ASP A 54 -25.78 -1.38 -10.49
C ASP A 54 -25.68 -0.47 -9.25
N PRO A 55 -24.59 -0.59 -8.46
CA PRO A 55 -24.16 0.49 -7.62
C PRO A 55 -23.44 1.45 -8.56
N ASP A 56 -24.05 2.61 -8.78
CA ASP A 56 -23.46 3.76 -9.48
C ASP A 56 -21.92 3.76 -9.30
N PRO A 57 -21.11 3.69 -10.37
CA PRO A 57 -19.66 3.63 -10.29
C PRO A 57 -19.03 4.95 -9.83
N SER A 58 -19.80 5.84 -9.19
CA SER A 58 -19.30 6.86 -8.28
C SER A 58 -18.60 6.22 -7.06
N ILE A 59 -17.52 5.49 -7.33
CA ILE A 59 -16.39 5.31 -6.40
C ILE A 59 -15.82 6.72 -6.21
N GLY A 60 -16.49 7.52 -5.40
CA GLY A 60 -16.31 8.96 -5.33
C GLY A 60 -17.43 9.69 -4.59
N ASP A 61 -18.64 9.10 -4.48
CA ASP A 61 -19.66 9.62 -3.58
C ASP A 61 -19.35 9.11 -2.16
N ASP A 62 -18.65 9.94 -1.40
CA ASP A 62 -18.67 9.88 0.06
C ASP A 62 -20.14 9.68 0.50
N PRO A 63 -20.49 8.72 1.37
CA PRO A 63 -21.86 8.56 1.88
C PRO A 63 -22.44 9.80 2.59
N VAL A 64 -21.70 10.91 2.66
CA VAL A 64 -22.11 12.26 3.08
C VAL A 64 -22.21 13.24 1.88
N GLY A 65 -22.38 12.75 0.66
CA GLY A 65 -22.58 13.54 -0.56
C GLY A 65 -23.94 14.26 -0.61
N THR A 66 -24.12 15.29 0.21
CA THR A 66 -25.19 16.28 -0.04
C THR A 66 -24.71 17.16 -1.20
N PRO A 67 -25.41 17.26 -2.34
CA PRO A 67 -25.01 18.17 -3.40
C PRO A 67 -25.32 19.60 -2.95
N GLY A 68 -24.34 20.28 -2.33
CA GLY A 68 -24.54 21.66 -1.90
C GLY A 68 -23.50 22.30 -0.98
N GLY A 69 -22.47 21.60 -0.52
CA GLY A 69 -21.38 22.22 0.23
C GLY A 69 -20.12 21.39 0.07
N ASP A 70 -18.97 22.06 -0.06
CA ASP A 70 -17.70 21.37 0.18
C ASP A 70 -17.80 20.65 1.54
N PRO A 71 -17.32 19.40 1.65
CA PRO A 71 -17.21 18.73 2.94
C PRO A 71 -16.12 19.43 3.76
N GLU A 72 -16.48 20.58 4.33
CA GLU A 72 -15.63 21.31 5.25
C GLU A 72 -15.64 20.57 6.59
N ILE A 73 -14.46 20.18 7.06
CA ILE A 73 -14.28 19.62 8.41
C ILE A 73 -14.72 20.68 9.43
N PRO A 74 -15.58 20.38 10.41
CA PRO A 74 -15.94 21.33 11.46
C PRO A 74 -14.69 21.86 12.17
N ALA A 75 -14.67 23.16 12.48
CA ALA A 75 -13.49 23.80 13.06
C ALA A 75 -13.08 23.19 14.41
N GLU A 76 -14.03 22.60 15.14
CA GLU A 76 -13.81 21.85 16.36
C GLU A 76 -13.09 20.50 16.18
N ASP A 77 -13.16 19.91 14.99
CA ASP A 77 -12.51 18.64 14.64
C ASP A 77 -11.09 18.87 14.08
N LEU A 78 -10.73 20.11 13.77
CA LEU A 78 -9.37 20.46 13.37
C LEU A 78 -8.45 20.49 14.61
N PRO A 79 -7.25 19.87 14.54
CA PRO A 79 -6.27 20.01 15.61
C PRO A 79 -5.87 21.48 15.76
N ASP A 80 -5.54 21.88 16.99
CA ASP A 80 -5.02 23.23 17.24
C ASP A 80 -3.81 23.50 16.34
N SER A 81 -3.70 24.71 15.80
CA SER A 81 -2.59 25.12 14.94
C SER A 81 -1.21 24.86 15.56
N GLU A 82 -1.10 24.88 16.89
CA GLU A 82 0.16 24.57 17.60
C GLU A 82 0.51 23.06 17.59
N LEU A 83 -0.46 22.19 17.30
CA LEU A 83 -0.29 20.74 17.18
C LEU A 83 -0.10 20.28 15.73
N GLN A 84 -0.34 21.17 14.76
CA GLN A 84 -0.11 20.88 13.35
C GLN A 84 1.37 21.11 13.03
N PRO A 85 2.00 20.25 12.20
CA PRO A 85 3.32 20.52 11.70
C PRO A 85 3.31 21.83 10.91
N GLU A 86 4.32 22.66 11.11
CA GLU A 86 4.46 23.98 10.48
C GLU A 86 4.44 23.89 8.94
N SER A 87 4.80 22.74 8.38
CA SER A 87 4.89 22.49 6.93
C SER A 87 3.59 22.02 6.25
N GLN A 88 2.51 21.70 6.98
CA GLN A 88 1.29 21.14 6.37
C GLN A 88 0.43 22.14 5.56
N GLY A 89 0.86 23.40 5.43
CA GLY A 89 0.22 24.41 4.59
C GLY A 89 1.18 25.09 3.60
N GLU A 90 2.43 24.66 3.57
CA GLU A 90 3.42 25.14 2.61
C GLU A 90 3.26 24.36 1.31
N ASP A 91 3.44 25.04 0.18
CA ASP A 91 3.52 24.35 -1.12
C ASP A 91 4.60 23.26 -0.99
N PRO A 92 4.32 21.99 -1.33
CA PRO A 92 5.32 20.92 -1.22
C PRO A 92 6.59 21.20 -2.04
N LEU A 93 6.54 22.12 -3.01
CA LEU A 93 7.71 22.62 -3.74
C LEU A 93 8.51 23.70 -2.99
N VAL A 94 7.95 24.26 -1.93
CA VAL A 94 8.50 25.35 -1.10
C VAL A 94 8.88 24.86 0.31
N ALA A 95 8.30 23.76 0.78
CA ALA A 95 8.79 23.06 1.96
C ALA A 95 10.28 22.77 1.76
N GLU A 96 11.10 23.15 2.74
CA GLU A 96 12.55 23.00 2.66
C GLU A 96 12.88 21.50 2.63
N LEU A 97 13.08 20.97 1.42
CA LEU A 97 13.67 19.66 1.20
C LEU A 97 15.04 19.72 1.87
N GLY A 98 15.29 18.85 2.85
CA GLY A 98 16.56 18.83 3.57
C GLY A 98 17.75 18.73 2.61
N GLU A 99 18.96 18.94 3.12
CA GLU A 99 20.18 19.04 2.30
C GLU A 99 20.42 17.80 1.41
N GLU A 100 19.75 16.68 1.69
CA GLU A 100 19.94 15.38 1.05
C GLU A 100 18.77 14.95 0.14
N GLY A 101 17.75 15.79 -0.06
CA GLY A 101 16.64 15.42 -0.94
C GLY A 101 15.67 14.42 -0.28
N GLU A 102 15.43 14.55 1.03
CA GLU A 102 14.62 13.60 1.79
C GLU A 102 13.21 13.41 1.17
N GLY A 103 13.01 12.27 0.50
CA GLY A 103 11.76 11.94 -0.21
C GLY A 103 11.94 11.62 -1.70
N ASP A 104 13.11 11.91 -2.27
CA ASP A 104 13.46 11.45 -3.61
C ASP A 104 13.69 9.93 -3.60
N LEU A 105 13.01 9.23 -4.52
CA LEU A 105 13.30 7.82 -4.78
C LEU A 105 14.73 7.73 -5.31
N ALA A 106 15.57 6.92 -4.65
CA ALA A 106 16.90 6.66 -5.14
C ALA A 106 16.78 5.92 -6.49
N PRO A 107 17.79 6.02 -7.38
CA PRO A 107 17.76 5.30 -8.64
C PRO A 107 17.63 3.78 -8.48
N GLU A 108 18.01 3.24 -7.32
CA GLU A 108 17.80 1.84 -6.93
C GLU A 108 16.36 1.47 -6.54
N ASP A 109 15.47 2.46 -6.34
CA ASP A 109 14.06 2.27 -5.98
C ASP A 109 13.12 2.17 -7.20
N LEU A 110 13.64 2.23 -8.44
CA LEU A 110 12.90 2.17 -9.71
C LEU A 110 13.08 0.85 -10.48
#